data_AF-A0AAT9HXL9-F1
#
_entry.id   AF-A0AAT9HXL9-F1
#
_cell.length_a   1.000
_cell.length_b   1.000
_cell.length_c   1.000
_cell.angle_alpha   90.00
_cell.angle_beta   90.00
_cell.angle_gamma   90.00
#
_symmetry.space_group_name_H-M   'P 1'
#
loop_
_entity.id
_entity.type
_entity.pdbx_description
1 polymer ?
#
loop_
_entity_poly.entity_id
_entity_poly.type
_entity_poly.pdbx_seq_one_letter_code
_entity_poly.pdbx_strand_id
1 'polypeptide(L)'
;MGDRSGLIAARVTTVVFLGLSMAVATQVNSPTFKDIITVVIKWVAGLMGPIAIPMMLGLLRPFRRSGPTAALTSWGLGLLAFWLVNYPINWAVDGGVPLEYQVSIPLAVSLVLYVMIGFAKPEDTPERMAVIERVNTDDDSSAAAVPAPARDQA
;
A
#
# COMPACT_ATOMS: atom_id res chain seq x y z
N MET A 1 -10.39 12.35 24.74
CA MET A 1 -10.97 11.11 24.16
C MET A 1 -9.83 10.08 24.07
N GLY A 2 -9.51 9.20 25.01
CA GLY A 2 -10.18 8.67 26.20
C GLY A 2 -9.98 7.15 26.14
N ASP A 3 -8.87 6.64 26.68
CA ASP A 3 -8.32 5.28 26.47
C ASP A 3 -9.33 4.13 26.49
N ARG A 4 -10.40 4.25 27.29
CA ARG A 4 -11.51 3.29 27.34
C ARG A 4 -12.25 3.15 25.99
N SER A 5 -12.48 4.26 25.29
CA SER A 5 -13.14 4.26 23.98
C SER A 5 -12.23 3.63 22.91
N GLY A 6 -10.93 3.91 22.97
CA GLY A 6 -9.93 3.25 22.11
C GLY A 6 -9.86 1.74 22.37
N LEU A 7 -9.90 1.31 23.63
CA LEU A 7 -9.90 -0.11 23.98
C LEU A 7 -11.17 -0.85 23.53
N ILE A 8 -12.33 -0.21 23.66
CA ILE A 8 -13.59 -0.77 23.15
C ILE A 8 -13.54 -0.86 21.63
N ALA A 9 -13.08 0.19 20.94
CA ALA A 9 -12.92 0.17 19.49
C ALA A 9 -11.99 -0.96 19.04
N ALA A 10 -10.82 -1.10 19.66
CA ALA A 10 -9.87 -2.18 19.37
C ALA A 10 -10.49 -3.57 19.56
N ARG A 11 -11.23 -3.79 20.66
CA ARG A 11 -11.91 -5.08 20.91
C ARG A 11 -12.97 -5.37 19.86
N VAL A 12 -13.80 -4.38 19.53
CA VAL A 12 -14.83 -4.52 18.50
C VAL A 12 -14.19 -4.83 17.15
N THR A 13 -13.14 -4.12 16.75
CA THR A 13 -12.41 -4.38 15.50
C THR A 13 -11.83 -5.78 15.47
N THR A 14 -11.20 -6.25 16.54
CA THR A 14 -10.64 -7.61 16.61
C THR A 14 -11.72 -8.68 16.49
N VAL A 15 -12.83 -8.54 17.23
CA VAL A 15 -13.94 -9.50 17.17
C VAL A 15 -14.60 -9.50 15.78
N VAL A 16 -14.81 -8.33 15.19
CA VAL A 16 -15.39 -8.19 13.84
C VAL A 16 -14.46 -8.78 12.79
N PHE A 17 -13.15 -8.52 12.87
CA PHE A 17 -12.15 -9.07 11.95
C PHE A 17 -12.07 -10.59 12.03
N LEU A 18 -12.06 -11.17 13.24
CA LEU A 18 -12.11 -12.62 13.46
C LEU A 18 -13.41 -13.23 12.93
N GLY A 19 -14.55 -12.62 13.23
CA GLY A 19 -15.86 -13.07 12.76
C GLY A 19 -15.95 -13.06 11.23
N LEU A 20 -15.53 -11.97 10.58
CA LEU A 20 -15.46 -11.87 9.13
C LEU A 20 -14.50 -12.89 8.52
N SER A 21 -13.31 -13.05 9.11
CA SER A 21 -12.33 -14.04 8.65
C SER A 21 -12.90 -15.45 8.69
N MET A 22 -13.60 -15.81 9.76
CA MET A 22 -14.24 -17.13 9.91
C MET A 22 -15.41 -17.29 8.93
N ALA A 23 -16.19 -16.22 8.69
CA ALA A 23 -17.30 -16.24 7.73
C ALA A 23 -16.83 -16.37 6.27
N VAL A 24 -15.65 -15.83 5.92
CA VAL A 24 -15.03 -16.05 4.60
C VAL A 24 -14.46 -17.47 4.54
N ALA A 25 -13.84 -17.95 5.63
CA ALA A 25 -13.26 -19.29 5.70
C ALA A 25 -14.30 -20.41 5.48
N THR A 26 -15.58 -20.20 5.80
CA THR A 26 -16.64 -21.19 5.50
C THR A 26 -17.11 -21.17 4.04
N GLN A 27 -16.82 -20.10 3.29
CA GLN A 27 -17.23 -19.93 1.88
C GLN A 27 -16.20 -20.42 0.86
N VAL A 28 -15.02 -20.87 1.32
CA VAL A 28 -13.89 -21.33 0.49
C VAL A 28 -14.14 -22.60 -0.31
N ASN A 29 -15.21 -23.34 -0.05
CA ASN A 29 -15.58 -24.51 -0.85
C ASN A 29 -16.66 -24.18 -1.91
N SER A 30 -17.02 -22.91 -2.07
CA SER A 30 -18.00 -22.49 -3.08
C SER A 30 -17.37 -22.41 -4.49
N PRO A 31 -18.15 -22.63 -5.58
CA PRO A 31 -17.66 -22.52 -6.96
C PRO A 31 -17.00 -21.17 -7.28
N THR A 32 -17.34 -20.12 -6.53
CA THR A 32 -16.84 -18.75 -6.68
C THR A 32 -15.45 -18.54 -6.06
N PHE A 33 -15.11 -19.32 -5.02
CA PHE A 33 -13.83 -19.26 -4.28
C PHE A 33 -13.10 -20.59 -4.41
N LYS A 34 -12.77 -20.99 -5.65
CA LYS A 34 -12.19 -22.30 -5.97
C LYS A 34 -10.96 -22.68 -5.09
N ASP A 35 -10.14 -21.69 -4.73
CA ASP A 35 -9.01 -21.78 -3.79
C ASP A 35 -8.78 -20.44 -3.07
N ILE A 36 -8.73 -20.45 -1.73
CA ILE A 36 -8.46 -19.23 -0.94
C ILE A 36 -7.07 -18.64 -1.22
N ILE A 37 -6.08 -19.50 -1.45
CA ILE A 37 -4.70 -19.09 -1.75
C ILE A 37 -4.66 -18.28 -3.05
N THR A 38 -5.41 -18.70 -4.07
CA THR A 38 -5.46 -17.99 -5.36
C THR A 38 -6.06 -16.60 -5.21
N VAL A 39 -7.12 -16.46 -4.40
CA VAL A 39 -7.73 -15.15 -4.13
C VAL A 39 -6.77 -14.24 -3.36
N VAL A 40 -6.09 -14.78 -2.34
CA VAL A 40 -5.10 -14.03 -1.57
C VAL A 40 -3.94 -13.60 -2.47
N ILE A 41 -3.37 -14.49 -3.29
CA ILE A 41 -2.29 -14.14 -4.23
C ILE A 41 -2.75 -13.04 -5.18
N LYS A 42 -3.96 -13.16 -5.75
CA LYS A 42 -4.52 -12.18 -6.69
C LYS A 42 -4.65 -10.79 -6.04
N TRP A 43 -5.19 -10.71 -4.83
CA TRP A 43 -5.38 -9.43 -4.14
C TRP A 43 -4.09 -8.86 -3.56
N VAL A 44 -3.21 -9.70 -2.99
CA VAL A 44 -1.90 -9.25 -2.50
C VAL A 44 -1.07 -8.72 -3.66
N ALA A 45 -0.99 -9.45 -4.77
CA ALA A 45 -0.28 -8.99 -5.96
C ALA A 45 -0.91 -7.71 -6.55
N GLY A 46 -2.25 -7.65 -6.61
CA GLY A 46 -2.99 -6.51 -7.15
C GLY A 46 -2.89 -5.22 -6.33
N LEU A 47 -2.85 -5.31 -4.99
CA LEU A 47 -2.78 -4.14 -4.11
C LEU A 47 -1.33 -3.74 -3.78
N MET A 48 -0.45 -4.70 -3.51
CA MET A 48 0.94 -4.40 -3.13
C MET A 48 1.73 -3.79 -4.29
N GLY A 49 1.41 -4.15 -5.55
CA GLY A 49 2.08 -3.61 -6.73
C GLY A 49 1.98 -2.09 -6.84
N PRO A 50 0.77 -1.52 -6.98
CA PRO A 50 0.55 -0.08 -7.10
C PRO A 50 1.12 0.75 -5.94
N ILE A 51 1.04 0.26 -4.70
CA ILE A 51 1.48 1.02 -3.51
C ILE A 51 3.00 1.00 -3.32
N ALA A 52 3.67 -0.05 -3.78
CA ALA A 52 5.13 -0.15 -3.71
C ALA A 52 5.82 0.94 -4.54
N ILE A 53 5.21 1.41 -5.62
CA ILE A 53 5.80 2.40 -6.54
C ILE A 53 6.05 3.75 -5.85
N PRO A 54 5.04 4.47 -5.30
CA PRO A 54 5.30 5.73 -4.62
C PRO A 54 6.17 5.55 -3.37
N MET A 55 6.12 4.39 -2.71
CA MET A 55 6.97 4.10 -1.56
C MET A 55 8.45 3.92 -1.95
N MET A 56 8.74 3.16 -3.01
CA MET A 56 10.10 2.93 -3.48
C MET A 56 10.66 4.16 -4.21
N LEU A 57 9.89 4.76 -5.12
CA LEU A 57 10.34 5.91 -5.90
C LEU A 57 10.31 7.20 -5.08
N GLY A 58 9.37 7.40 -4.17
CA GLY A 58 9.28 8.63 -3.35
C GLY A 58 10.51 8.86 -2.46
N LEU A 59 11.27 7.80 -2.15
CA LEU A 59 12.54 7.88 -1.42
C LEU A 59 13.71 8.37 -2.31
N LEU A 60 13.60 8.23 -3.63
CA LEU A 60 14.64 8.68 -4.56
C LEU A 60 14.63 10.20 -4.68
N ARG A 61 15.82 10.81 -4.60
CA ARG A 61 16.04 12.26 -4.72
C ARG A 61 15.33 12.92 -5.92
N PRO A 62 15.33 12.35 -7.14
CA PRO A 62 14.59 12.94 -8.27
C PRO A 62 13.06 12.85 -8.16
N PHE A 63 12.54 11.87 -7.42
CA PHE A 63 11.09 11.62 -7.28
C PHE A 63 10.50 12.14 -5.97
N ARG A 64 11.32 12.63 -5.02
CA ARG A 64 10.87 13.38 -3.81
C ARG A 64 9.95 14.56 -4.12
N ARG A 65 10.05 15.09 -5.34
CA ARG A 65 9.23 16.17 -5.89
C ARG A 65 7.81 15.74 -6.28
N SER A 66 7.59 14.43 -6.42
CA SER A 66 6.27 13.83 -6.68
C SER A 66 5.50 13.80 -5.36
N GLY A 67 4.58 14.74 -5.19
CA GLY A 67 3.86 14.94 -3.94
C GLY A 67 2.83 13.84 -3.59
N PRO A 68 2.15 13.98 -2.44
CA PRO A 68 1.10 13.06 -1.99
C PRO A 68 -0.03 12.86 -3.01
N THR A 69 -0.35 13.89 -3.80
CA THR A 69 -1.36 13.81 -4.86
C THR A 69 -0.96 12.82 -5.94
N ALA A 70 0.30 12.83 -6.40
CA ALA A 70 0.84 11.87 -7.36
C ALA A 70 0.81 10.43 -6.79
N ALA A 71 1.13 10.26 -5.52
CA ALA A 71 1.08 8.96 -4.85
C ALA A 71 -0.35 8.40 -4.75
N LEU A 72 -1.31 9.19 -4.29
CA LEU A 72 -2.71 8.75 -4.13
C LEU A 72 -3.39 8.50 -5.48
N THR A 73 -3.14 9.36 -6.47
CA THR A 73 -3.71 9.21 -7.81
C THR A 73 -3.13 8.00 -8.54
N SER A 74 -1.81 7.79 -8.50
CA SER A 74 -1.18 6.61 -9.11
C SER A 74 -1.59 5.30 -8.45
N TRP A 75 -1.74 5.28 -7.12
CA TRP A 75 -2.26 4.12 -6.40
C TRP A 75 -3.73 3.85 -6.76
N GLY A 76 -4.58 4.87 -6.68
CA GLY A 76 -6.01 4.74 -6.97
C GLY A 76 -6.28 4.31 -8.41
N LEU A 77 -5.63 4.94 -9.40
CA LEU A 77 -5.76 4.55 -10.80
C LEU A 77 -5.09 3.20 -11.11
N GLY A 78 -4.04 2.83 -10.38
CA GLY A 78 -3.50 1.46 -10.40
C GLY A 78 -4.53 0.43 -9.99
N LEU A 79 -5.25 0.69 -8.90
CA LEU A 79 -6.32 -0.19 -8.43
C LEU A 79 -7.49 -0.24 -9.42
N LEU A 80 -7.82 0.87 -10.08
CA LEU A 80 -8.81 0.88 -11.16
C LEU A 80 -8.36 0.05 -12.36
N ALA A 81 -7.09 0.13 -12.76
CA ALA A 81 -6.54 -0.71 -13.82
C ALA A 81 -6.55 -2.19 -13.42
N PHE A 82 -6.25 -2.52 -12.16
CA PHE A 82 -6.38 -3.87 -11.62
C PHE A 82 -7.81 -4.37 -11.75
N TRP A 83 -8.79 -3.59 -11.30
CA TRP A 83 -10.20 -3.96 -11.42
C TRP A 83 -10.59 -4.19 -12.89
N LEU A 84 -10.21 -3.29 -13.80
CA LEU A 84 -10.57 -3.37 -15.21
C LEU A 84 -9.98 -4.62 -15.90
N VAL A 85 -8.71 -4.92 -15.65
CA VAL A 85 -8.04 -6.09 -16.25
C VAL A 85 -8.57 -7.40 -15.68
N ASN A 86 -8.88 -7.43 -14.38
CA ASN A 86 -9.21 -8.67 -13.67
C ASN A 86 -10.68 -9.07 -13.75
N TYR A 87 -11.57 -8.12 -14.06
CA TYR A 87 -13.02 -8.35 -14.15
C TYR A 87 -13.52 -8.17 -15.59
N PRO A 88 -13.82 -6.95 -16.10
CA PRO A 88 -14.47 -6.80 -17.41
C PRO A 88 -13.62 -7.30 -18.58
N ILE A 89 -12.30 -7.11 -18.56
CA ILE A 89 -11.44 -7.55 -19.67
C ILE A 89 -11.23 -9.08 -19.60
N ASN A 90 -10.97 -9.63 -18.42
CA ASN A 90 -10.81 -11.08 -18.26
C ASN A 90 -12.07 -11.85 -18.66
N TRP A 91 -13.26 -11.29 -18.39
CA TRP A 91 -14.55 -11.88 -18.79
C TRP A 91 -14.88 -11.73 -20.27
N ALA A 92 -14.32 -10.74 -20.95
CA ALA A 92 -14.58 -10.47 -22.36
C ALA A 92 -13.62 -11.19 -23.33
N VAL A 93 -12.51 -11.76 -22.83
CA VAL A 93 -11.51 -12.46 -23.64
C VAL A 93 -11.71 -13.97 -23.51
N ASP A 94 -12.00 -14.63 -24.62
CA ASP A 94 -12.06 -16.10 -24.69
C ASP A 94 -10.69 -16.70 -24.33
N GLY A 95 -10.63 -17.42 -23.22
CA GLY A 95 -9.39 -17.99 -22.66
C GLY A 95 -8.80 -17.21 -21.47
N GLY A 96 -9.33 -16.02 -21.16
CA GLY A 96 -8.93 -15.20 -20.03
C GLY A 96 -7.55 -14.53 -20.20
N VAL A 97 -7.34 -13.44 -19.45
CA VAL A 97 -6.05 -12.74 -19.39
C VAL A 97 -5.10 -13.54 -18.48
N PRO A 98 -3.86 -13.87 -18.88
CA PRO A 98 -2.90 -14.55 -18.01
C PRO A 98 -2.60 -13.76 -16.72
N LEU A 99 -2.28 -14.46 -15.62
CA LEU A 99 -2.05 -13.84 -14.31
C LEU A 99 -0.93 -12.78 -14.34
N GLU A 100 0.10 -13.02 -15.14
CA GLU A 100 1.23 -12.10 -15.35
C GLU A 100 0.75 -10.71 -15.80
N TYR A 101 -0.19 -10.66 -16.74
CA TYR A 101 -0.80 -9.42 -17.22
C TYR A 101 -1.76 -8.80 -16.20
N GLN A 102 -2.50 -9.63 -15.45
CA GLN A 102 -3.40 -9.17 -14.40
C GLN A 102 -2.67 -8.39 -13.28
N VAL A 103 -1.38 -8.69 -13.05
CA VAL A 103 -0.55 -8.04 -12.03
C VAL A 103 0.35 -6.96 -12.63
N SER A 104 0.96 -7.20 -13.80
CA SER A 104 1.90 -6.24 -14.40
C SER A 104 1.22 -5.00 -14.97
N ILE A 105 0.03 -5.11 -15.57
CA ILE A 105 -0.67 -3.95 -16.16
C ILE A 105 -0.99 -2.88 -15.10
N PRO A 106 -1.61 -3.23 -13.95
CA PRO A 106 -1.86 -2.26 -12.88
C PRO A 106 -0.59 -1.61 -12.34
N LEU A 107 0.48 -2.40 -12.20
CA LEU A 107 1.81 -1.93 -11.80
C LEU A 107 2.37 -0.93 -12.80
N ALA A 108 2.33 -1.25 -14.10
CA ALA A 108 2.80 -0.38 -15.16
C ALA A 108 1.99 0.91 -15.23
N VAL A 109 0.65 0.84 -15.08
CA VAL A 109 -0.22 2.02 -15.05
C VAL A 109 0.12 2.92 -13.89
N SER A 110 0.27 2.38 -12.67
CA SER A 110 0.69 3.17 -11.51
C SER A 110 2.07 3.80 -11.71
N LEU A 111 3.02 3.08 -12.31
CA LEU A 111 4.36 3.59 -12.58
C LEU A 111 4.30 4.78 -13.53
N VAL A 112 3.64 4.60 -14.67
CA VAL A 112 3.50 5.64 -15.69
C VAL A 112 2.78 6.85 -15.12
N LEU A 113 1.70 6.66 -14.36
CA LEU A 113 0.96 7.76 -13.76
C LEU A 113 1.77 8.49 -12.69
N TYR A 114 2.47 7.76 -11.81
CA TYR A 114 3.31 8.37 -10.79
C TYR A 114 4.41 9.23 -11.42
N VAL A 115 5.07 8.70 -12.45
CA VAL A 115 6.10 9.42 -13.21
C VAL A 115 5.49 10.63 -13.93
N MET A 116 4.44 10.44 -14.72
CA MET A 116 3.83 11.52 -15.51
C MET A 116 3.26 12.64 -14.64
N ILE A 117 2.56 12.30 -13.55
CA ILE A 117 2.02 13.29 -12.63
C ILE A 117 3.14 13.96 -11.83
N GLY A 118 4.15 13.20 -11.40
CA GLY A 118 5.33 13.75 -10.72
C GLY A 118 6.10 14.77 -11.56
N PHE A 119 6.23 14.52 -12.87
CA PHE A 119 6.87 15.46 -13.81
C PHE A 119 5.95 16.60 -14.24
N ALA A 120 4.64 16.37 -14.44
CA ALA A 120 3.69 17.38 -14.91
C ALA A 120 3.22 18.34 -13.81
N LYS A 121 3.11 17.86 -12.57
CA LYS A 121 2.81 18.67 -11.37
C LYS A 121 3.82 18.39 -10.26
N PRO A 122 5.03 18.94 -10.37
CA PRO A 122 6.01 18.88 -9.30
C PRO A 122 5.51 19.68 -8.11
N GLU A 123 5.23 19.03 -6.97
CA GLU A 123 4.79 19.70 -5.74
C GLU A 123 5.96 20.06 -4.81
N ASP A 124 7.04 20.60 -5.40
CA ASP A 124 8.14 21.19 -4.64
C ASP A 124 7.75 22.58 -4.15
N THR A 125 6.88 22.64 -3.14
CA THR A 125 6.65 23.89 -2.41
C THR A 125 7.81 24.15 -1.45
N PRO A 126 8.39 25.36 -1.43
CA PRO A 126 9.53 25.68 -0.56
C PRO A 126 9.25 25.47 0.93
N GLU A 127 7.98 25.65 1.37
CA GLU A 127 7.56 25.33 2.74
C GLU A 127 7.72 23.85 3.09
N ARG A 128 7.47 22.93 2.15
CA ARG A 128 7.60 21.47 2.38
C ARG A 128 9.07 21.07 2.49
N MET A 129 9.94 21.67 1.67
CA MET A 129 11.38 21.42 1.74
C MET A 129 11.95 21.90 3.09
N ALA A 130 11.50 23.05 3.59
CA ALA A 130 11.91 23.56 4.90
C ALA A 130 11.48 22.65 6.07
N VAL A 131 10.30 22.02 5.98
CA VAL A 131 9.84 21.04 6.98
C VAL A 131 10.67 19.74 6.90
N ILE A 132 10.91 19.22 5.70
CA ILE A 132 11.72 18.01 5.51
C ILE A 132 13.16 18.24 6.00
N GLU A 133 13.71 19.43 5.76
CA GLU A 133 15.06 19.79 6.20
C GLU A 133 15.13 19.86 7.73
N ARG A 134 14.17 20.51 8.40
CA ARG A 134 14.11 20.55 9.87
C ARG A 134 14.02 19.17 10.51
N VAL A 135 13.24 18.26 9.94
CA VAL A 135 13.10 16.89 10.47
C VAL A 135 14.40 16.11 10.34
N ASN A 136 15.12 16.22 9.21
CA ASN A 136 16.39 15.53 9.02
C ASN A 136 17.49 16.06 9.96
N THR A 137 17.47 17.34 10.34
CA THR A 137 18.47 17.90 11.26
C THR A 137 18.23 17.52 12.72
N ASP A 138 16.98 17.28 13.14
CA ASP A 138 16.64 16.85 14.51
C ASP A 138 16.99 15.37 14.77
N ASP A 139 16.94 14.52 13.74
CA ASP A 139 17.19 13.07 13.89
C ASP A 139 18.69 12.73 14.07
N ASP A 140 19.59 13.57 13.55
CA ASP A 140 21.06 13.43 13.75
C ASP A 140 21.49 13.63 15.21
N SER A 141 20.65 14.26 16.05
CA SER A 141 20.91 14.42 17.48
C SER A 141 20.42 13.26 18.36
N SER A 142 19.56 12.37 17.82
CA SER A 142 18.92 11.28 18.58
C SER A 142 19.57 9.90 18.35
N ALA A 143 20.36 9.74 17.27
CA ALA A 143 20.94 8.45 16.88
C ALA A 143 22.11 7.93 17.78
N ALA A 144 22.50 8.64 18.84
CA ALA A 144 23.69 8.31 19.64
C ALA A 144 23.43 7.79 21.07
N ALA A 145 22.20 7.39 21.43
CA ALA A 145 21.93 6.79 22.74
C ALA A 145 21.55 5.31 22.63
N VAL A 146 22.52 4.44 22.34
CA VAL A 146 22.38 3.00 22.57
C VAL A 146 22.34 2.78 24.08
N PRO A 147 21.25 2.24 24.68
CA PRO A 147 21.22 1.95 26.10
C PRO A 147 22.18 0.80 26.40
N ALA A 148 23.13 1.01 27.32
CA ALA A 148 24.05 -0.03 27.76
C ALA A 148 23.28 -1.21 28.41
N PRO A 149 23.68 -2.47 28.16
CA PRO A 149 22.99 -3.62 28.72
C PRO A 149 23.09 -3.62 30.25
N ALA A 150 21.95 -3.87 30.91
CA ALA A 150 21.84 -3.95 32.36
C ALA A 150 22.79 -5.04 32.89
N ARG A 151 23.72 -4.64 33.77
CA ARG A 151 24.52 -5.59 34.55
C ARG A 151 23.60 -6.27 35.56
N ASP A 152 23.48 -7.57 35.38
CA ASP A 152 22.92 -8.53 36.32
C ASP A 152 23.57 -8.36 37.70
N GLN A 153 22.78 -8.14 38.74
CA GLN A 153 23.25 -8.14 40.13
C GLN A 153 22.69 -9.40 40.80
N ALA A 154 23.61 -10.33 41.09
CA ALA A 154 23.42 -11.49 41.94
C ALA A 154 23.42 -11.10 43.43
#